data_AF-A0A920RIV9-F1
#
_entry.id   AF-A0A920RIV9-F1
#
_cell.length_a   1.000
_cell.length_b   1.000
_cell.length_c   1.000
_cell.angle_alpha   90.00
_cell.angle_beta   90.00
_cell.angle_gamma   90.00
#
_symmetry.space_group_name_H-M   'P 1'
#
loop_
_entity.id
_entity.type
_entity.pdbx_description
1 polymer ?
#
loop_
_entity_poly.entity_id
_entity_poly.type
_entity_poly.pdbx_seq_one_letter_code
_entity_poly.pdbx_strand_id
1 'polypeptide(L)'
;MVSLDRATGKQVWGNTWAGSHQLLVSHARVVAGRQQILISGCDRVAAFNPETGKGLWEVWAHHDGTSGTMVWHKDLVFASGGFPKAETVCIKAEGFGEGCLEKTPRSAKTVDVCPGGMSTR
;
A
#
# COMPACT_ATOMS: atom_id res chain seq x y z
N MET A 1 9.66 -7.92 -2.89
CA MET A 1 9.96 -8.08 -1.45
C MET A 1 10.50 -9.48 -1.20
N VAL A 2 11.17 -9.70 -0.06
CA VAL A 2 11.69 -11.01 0.31
C VAL A 2 11.45 -11.24 1.80
N SER A 3 11.14 -12.48 2.18
CA SER A 3 11.15 -12.92 3.57
C SER A 3 12.32 -13.85 3.79
N LEU A 4 13.02 -13.62 4.90
CA LEU A 4 14.17 -14.40 5.32
C LEU A 4 13.87 -15.08 6.66
N ASP A 5 14.29 -16.32 6.79
CA ASP A 5 14.28 -17.01 8.08
C ASP A 5 15.24 -16.28 9.04
N ARG A 6 14.76 -15.98 10.25
CA ARG A 6 15.50 -15.16 11.23
C ARG A 6 16.80 -15.83 11.69
N ALA A 7 16.80 -17.16 11.82
CA ALA A 7 17.94 -17.89 12.37
C ALA A 7 19.03 -18.15 11.32
N THR A 8 18.61 -18.44 10.09
CA THR A 8 19.51 -18.91 9.03
C THR A 8 19.77 -17.88 7.93
N GLY A 9 18.95 -16.82 7.83
CA GLY A 9 19.00 -15.85 6.74
C GLY A 9 18.56 -16.42 5.39
N LYS A 10 18.09 -17.66 5.33
CA LYS A 10 17.62 -18.28 4.08
C LYS A 10 16.31 -17.64 3.64
N GLN A 11 16.17 -17.45 2.33
CA GLN A 11 14.92 -16.97 1.75
C GLN A 11 13.80 -18.00 1.96
N VAL A 12 12.70 -17.56 2.58
CA VAL A 12 11.46 -18.34 2.75
C VAL A 12 10.56 -18.15 1.54
N TRP A 13 10.37 -16.89 1.14
CA TRP A 13 9.65 -16.53 -0.08
C TRP A 13 10.21 -15.24 -0.66
N GLY A 14 9.99 -15.03 -1.95
CA GLY A 14 10.30 -13.79 -2.65
C GLY A 14 9.22 -13.47 -3.66
N ASN A 15 8.91 -12.18 -3.81
CA ASN A 15 8.04 -11.70 -4.86
C ASN A 15 8.66 -10.50 -5.58
N THR A 16 8.39 -10.40 -6.87
CA THR A 16 8.73 -9.23 -7.67
C THR A 16 7.59 -8.23 -7.57
N TRP A 17 7.88 -7.06 -7.02
CA TRP A 17 6.98 -5.91 -7.10
C TRP A 17 7.27 -5.21 -8.43
N ALA A 18 6.27 -5.14 -9.30
CA ALA A 18 6.45 -4.60 -10.64
C ALA A 18 6.54 -3.07 -10.59
N GLY A 19 7.74 -2.52 -10.77
CA GLY A 19 7.96 -1.09 -10.96
C GLY A 19 9.42 -0.70 -10.82
N SER A 20 9.81 0.37 -11.53
CA SER A 20 11.19 0.86 -11.63
C SER A 20 11.56 1.93 -10.59
N HIS A 21 10.63 2.31 -9.71
CA HIS A 21 10.82 3.44 -8.79
C HIS A 21 11.22 2.99 -7.38
N GLN A 22 12.17 3.76 -6.81
CA GLN A 22 13.11 3.30 -5.79
C GLN A 22 12.71 3.66 -4.35
N LEU A 23 11.55 4.29 -4.15
CA LEU A 23 11.06 4.72 -2.84
C LEU A 23 9.78 3.95 -2.52
N LEU A 24 9.96 2.72 -2.08
CA LEU A 24 8.89 1.86 -1.59
C LEU A 24 9.09 1.66 -0.10
N VAL A 25 8.03 1.82 0.68
CA VAL A 25 8.06 1.52 2.11
C VAL A 25 7.10 0.36 2.36
N SER A 26 7.59 -0.72 2.96
CA SER A 26 6.79 -1.91 3.29
C SER A 26 6.84 -2.22 4.79
N HIS A 27 5.73 -2.64 5.37
CA HIS A 27 5.61 -2.80 6.82
C HIS A 27 4.52 -3.81 7.15
N ALA A 28 4.87 -4.79 7.99
CA ALA A 28 3.95 -5.84 8.45
C ALA A 28 3.15 -5.38 9.67
N ARG A 29 1.81 -5.47 9.61
CA ARG A 29 0.89 -5.05 10.68
C ARG A 29 -0.39 -5.90 10.69
N VAL A 30 -1.09 -5.91 11.83
CA VAL A 30 -2.47 -6.37 11.90
C VAL A 30 -3.40 -5.23 11.51
N VAL A 31 -4.14 -5.39 10.41
CA VAL A 31 -5.17 -4.46 9.96
C VAL A 31 -6.38 -5.27 9.53
N ALA A 32 -7.59 -4.80 9.85
CA ALA A 32 -8.84 -5.54 9.57
C ALA A 32 -8.82 -6.99 10.11
N GLY A 33 -8.24 -7.18 11.31
CA GLY A 33 -8.20 -8.49 11.98
C GLY A 33 -7.22 -9.52 11.39
N ARG A 34 -6.40 -9.15 10.39
CA ARG A 34 -5.44 -10.05 9.73
C ARG A 34 -4.05 -9.43 9.63
N GLN A 35 -3.02 -10.27 9.64
CA GLN A 35 -1.63 -9.85 9.39
C GLN A 35 -1.43 -9.56 7.91
N GLN A 36 -0.88 -8.39 7.59
CA GLN A 36 -0.66 -7.92 6.23
C GLN A 36 0.66 -7.15 6.14
N ILE A 37 1.39 -7.32 5.05
CA ILE A 37 2.46 -6.40 4.63
C ILE A 37 1.81 -5.35 3.73
N LEU A 38 1.83 -4.09 4.17
CA LEU A 38 1.33 -2.96 3.38
C LEU A 38 2.46 -2.35 2.57
N ILE A 39 2.19 -1.96 1.33
CA ILE A 39 3.14 -1.29 0.45
C ILE A 39 2.42 -0.29 -0.47
N SER A 40 3.05 0.85 -0.72
CA SER A 40 2.61 1.87 -1.68
C SER A 40 3.74 2.28 -2.61
N GLY A 41 3.38 2.78 -3.80
CA GLY A 41 4.29 3.27 -4.84
C GLY A 41 4.16 2.48 -6.15
N CYS A 42 4.86 2.90 -7.20
CA CYS A 42 4.74 2.34 -8.56
C CYS A 42 3.28 2.31 -9.06
N ASP A 43 2.56 3.43 -8.89
CA ASP A 43 1.15 3.62 -9.26
C ASP A 43 0.15 2.70 -8.53
N ARG A 44 0.55 2.14 -7.38
CA ARG A 44 -0.23 1.13 -6.67
C ARG A 44 -0.12 1.23 -5.16
N VAL A 45 -1.16 0.76 -4.49
CA VAL A 45 -1.18 0.46 -3.06
C VAL A 45 -1.69 -0.97 -2.90
N ALA A 46 -0.98 -1.79 -2.13
CA ALA A 46 -1.29 -3.21 -2.02
C ALA A 46 -1.02 -3.76 -0.62
N ALA A 47 -1.58 -4.95 -0.38
CA ALA A 47 -1.25 -5.78 0.76
C ALA A 47 -0.85 -7.20 0.37
N PHE A 48 0.01 -7.81 1.18
CA PHE A 48 0.50 -9.17 1.01
C PHE A 48 0.40 -9.98 2.30
N ASN A 49 0.21 -11.28 2.17
CA ASN A 49 0.30 -12.22 3.28
C ASN A 49 1.78 -12.34 3.72
N PRO A 50 2.13 -12.05 4.99
CA PRO A 50 3.52 -12.11 5.46
C PRO A 50 4.11 -13.52 5.51
N GLU A 51 3.28 -14.55 5.64
CA GLU A 51 3.75 -15.95 5.71
C GLU A 51 4.08 -16.51 4.33
N THR A 52 3.36 -16.08 3.30
CA THR A 52 3.46 -16.68 1.94
C THR A 52 3.96 -15.72 0.86
N GLY A 53 3.97 -14.41 1.12
CA GLY A 53 4.29 -13.39 0.12
C GLY A 53 3.23 -13.20 -0.96
N LYS A 54 2.07 -13.87 -0.85
CA LYS A 54 0.96 -13.77 -1.81
C LYS A 54 0.20 -12.46 -1.66
N GLY A 55 -0.23 -11.87 -2.77
CA GLY A 55 -1.06 -10.66 -2.76
C GLY A 55 -2.42 -10.93 -2.11
N LEU A 56 -2.88 -9.97 -1.31
CA LEU A 56 -4.20 -9.99 -0.66
C LEU A 56 -5.18 -9.10 -1.41
N TRP A 57 -4.74 -7.89 -1.73
CA TRP A 57 -5.48 -6.91 -2.53
C TRP A 57 -4.49 -5.90 -3.12
N GLU A 58 -4.92 -5.22 -4.18
CA GLU A 58 -4.17 -4.17 -4.86
C GLU A 58 -5.15 -3.12 -5.40
N VAL A 59 -4.76 -1.85 -5.31
CA VAL A 59 -5.53 -0.71 -5.78
C VAL A 59 -4.59 0.22 -6.55
N TRP A 60 -5.06 0.76 -7.67
CA TRP A 60 -4.32 1.74 -8.44
C TRP A 60 -4.29 3.11 -7.73
N ALA A 61 -3.16 3.80 -7.79
CA ALA A 61 -2.98 5.14 -7.25
C ALA A 61 -2.19 6.00 -8.26
N HIS A 62 -2.44 7.30 -8.30
CA HIS A 62 -1.78 8.22 -9.25
C HIS A 62 -0.32 8.50 -8.92
N HIS A 63 0.13 8.12 -7.72
CA HIS A 63 1.48 8.40 -7.28
C HIS A 63 2.43 7.26 -7.63
N ASP A 64 3.51 7.63 -8.29
CA ASP A 64 4.59 6.75 -8.68
C ASP A 64 5.62 6.61 -7.55
N GLY A 65 5.90 7.71 -6.84
CA GLY A 65 6.78 7.75 -5.68
C GLY A 65 6.02 7.96 -4.36
N THR A 66 6.21 7.05 -3.40
CA THR A 66 5.79 7.25 -2.00
C THR A 66 6.96 7.07 -1.03
N SER A 67 7.38 8.15 -0.39
CA SER A 67 8.38 8.07 0.69
C SER A 67 7.74 7.84 2.07
N GLY A 68 6.40 7.83 2.16
CA GLY A 68 5.66 7.69 3.41
C GLY A 68 5.41 6.23 3.77
N THR A 69 5.55 5.92 5.06
CA THR A 69 4.98 4.70 5.65
C THR A 69 3.45 4.84 5.62
N MET A 70 2.73 3.85 5.08
CA MET A 70 1.28 3.80 5.15
C MET A 70 0.83 3.78 6.61
N VAL A 71 -0.24 4.50 6.90
CA VAL A 71 -0.86 4.54 8.23
C VAL A 71 -2.25 3.91 8.17
N TRP A 72 -2.81 3.54 9.32
CA TRP A 72 -4.10 2.85 9.37
C TRP A 72 -4.92 3.28 10.59
N HIS A 73 -6.23 3.14 10.48
CA HIS A 73 -7.18 3.28 11.58
C HIS A 73 -8.31 2.27 11.40
N LYS A 74 -8.48 1.37 12.38
CA LYS A 74 -9.42 0.23 12.29
C LYS A 74 -9.16 -0.63 11.05
N ASP A 75 -10.12 -0.63 10.13
CA ASP A 75 -10.14 -1.35 8.87
C ASP A 75 -9.71 -0.49 7.68
N LEU A 76 -9.28 0.76 7.90
CA LEU A 76 -8.85 1.70 6.86
C LEU A 76 -7.33 1.83 6.83
N VAL A 77 -6.75 1.87 5.62
CA VAL A 77 -5.35 2.20 5.37
C VAL A 77 -5.24 3.43 4.49
N PHE A 78 -4.19 4.21 4.73
CA PHE A 78 -3.93 5.47 4.07
C PHE A 78 -2.53 5.45 3.46
N ALA A 79 -2.45 5.85 2.21
CA ALA A 79 -1.19 6.08 1.50
C ALA A 79 -1.21 7.47 0.89
N SER A 80 -0.08 8.16 0.92
CA SER A 80 0.07 9.49 0.33
C SER A 80 1.33 9.54 -0.50
N GLY A 81 1.21 10.12 -1.69
CA GLY A 81 2.31 10.36 -2.61
C GLY A 81 2.22 11.74 -3.24
N GLY A 82 3.34 12.19 -3.82
CA GLY A 82 3.48 13.56 -4.34
C GLY A 82 3.86 13.65 -5.82
N PHE A 83 4.36 12.57 -6.41
CA PHE A 83 4.85 12.53 -7.79
C PHE A 83 4.17 11.38 -8.55
N PRO A 84 3.75 11.58 -9.82
CA PRO A 84 3.71 12.84 -10.57
C PRO A 84 2.56 13.78 -10.15
N LYS A 85 1.57 13.27 -9.42
CA LYS A 85 0.44 14.03 -8.89
C LYS A 85 0.33 13.78 -7.38
N ALA A 86 0.08 14.83 -6.61
CA ALA A 86 -0.22 14.70 -5.19
C ALA A 86 -1.57 14.00 -5.00
N GLU A 87 -1.57 12.94 -4.19
CA GLU A 87 -2.76 12.15 -3.91
C GLU A 87 -2.65 11.53 -2.50
N THR A 88 -3.77 11.50 -1.78
CA THR A 88 -3.94 10.67 -0.59
C THR A 88 -5.12 9.73 -0.82
N VAL A 89 -4.88 8.44 -0.70
CA VAL A 89 -5.90 7.41 -0.87
C VAL A 89 -6.26 6.79 0.47
N CYS A 90 -7.55 6.54 0.67
CA CYS A 90 -8.08 5.78 1.80
C CYS A 90 -8.71 4.49 1.26
N ILE A 91 -8.26 3.34 1.76
CA ILE A 91 -8.66 2.00 1.29
C ILE A 91 -9.14 1.18 2.48
N LYS A 92 -10.22 0.42 2.31
CA LYS A 92 -10.69 -0.55 3.31
C LYS A 92 -9.88 -1.85 3.18
N ALA A 93 -9.08 -2.17 4.19
CA ALA A 93 -8.10 -3.24 4.23
C ALA A 93 -8.68 -4.64 4.55
N GLU A 94 -10.01 -4.74 4.69
CA GLU A 94 -10.74 -6.01 4.68
C GLU A 94 -10.55 -6.74 3.34
N GLY A 95 -10.23 -5.99 2.29
CA GLY A 95 -10.08 -6.48 0.93
C GLY A 95 -11.43 -6.85 0.32
N PHE A 96 -11.58 -6.57 -0.98
CA PHE A 96 -12.44 -7.38 -1.83
C PHE A 96 -11.85 -8.81 -1.80
N GLY A 97 -12.69 -9.85 -1.66
CA GLY A 97 -12.26 -11.21 -1.29
C GLY A 97 -11.06 -11.79 -2.06
N GLU A 98 -10.51 -12.90 -1.56
CA GLU A 98 -9.37 -13.59 -2.17
C GLU A 98 -9.56 -13.77 -3.69
N GLY A 99 -8.65 -13.17 -4.49
CA GLY A 99 -8.71 -13.21 -5.96
C GLY A 99 -9.23 -11.93 -6.64
N CYS A 100 -9.68 -10.91 -5.90
CA CYS A 100 -10.03 -9.61 -6.46
C CYS A 100 -8.78 -8.76 -6.75
N LEU A 101 -8.14 -9.01 -7.89
CA LEU A 101 -7.30 -8.01 -8.56
C LEU A 101 -8.22 -6.99 -9.25
N GLU A 102 -8.86 -6.11 -8.47
CA GLU A 102 -9.69 -5.04 -9.06
C GLU A 102 -8.79 -3.92 -9.58
N LYS A 103 -8.70 -3.79 -10.90
CA LYS A 103 -7.91 -2.76 -11.59
C LYS A 103 -8.62 -1.40 -11.66
N THR A 104 -9.59 -1.11 -10.78
CA THR A 104 -10.47 0.05 -10.94
C THR A 104 -11.09 0.50 -9.60
N PRO A 105 -11.35 1.80 -9.38
CA PRO A 105 -11.63 2.34 -8.05
C PRO A 105 -13.14 2.31 -7.79
N ARG A 106 -13.66 1.28 -7.12
CA ARG A 106 -15.03 1.32 -6.58
C ARG A 106 -15.14 1.58 -5.09
N SER A 107 -14.03 1.54 -4.33
CA SER A 107 -14.04 1.89 -2.90
C SER A 107 -12.87 2.77 -2.43
N ALA A 108 -11.87 3.01 -3.27
CA ALA A 108 -10.85 4.00 -2.98
C ALA A 108 -11.49 5.38 -3.13
N LYS A 109 -11.81 6.01 -2.00
CA LYS A 109 -12.08 7.45 -2.01
C LYS A 109 -10.72 8.13 -2.06
N THR A 110 -10.37 8.65 -3.22
CA THR A 110 -9.35 9.70 -3.30
C THR A 110 -9.87 10.87 -2.49
N VAL A 111 -9.21 11.15 -1.37
CA VAL A 111 -9.43 12.41 -0.69
C VAL A 111 -8.49 13.37 -1.40
N ASP A 112 -8.99 14.07 -2.42
CA ASP A 112 -8.25 15.19 -3.00
C ASP A 112 -7.96 16.16 -1.85
N VAL A 113 -6.67 16.34 -1.56
CA VAL A 113 -6.23 17.35 -0.59
C VAL A 113 -6.76 18.68 -1.12
N CYS A 114 -7.63 19.35 -0.33
CA CYS A 114 -8.23 20.61 -0.71
C CYS A 114 -7.17 21.58 -1.26
N PRO A 115 -7.43 22.32 -2.36
CA PRO A 115 -6.59 23.42 -2.78
C PRO A 115 -6.85 24.60 -1.84
N GLY A 116 -6.34 24.50 -0.61
CA GLY A 116 -6.38 25.56 0.39
C GLY A 116 -5.03 26.25 0.40
N GLY A 117 -4.88 27.30 -0.40
CA GLY A 117 -3.77 28.24 -0.24
C GLY A 117 -3.67 28.69 1.21
N MET A 118 -2.47 28.64 1.75
CA MET A 118 -2.14 29.24 3.04
C MET A 118 -2.51 30.72 3.00
N SER A 119 -3.64 31.07 3.63
CA SER A 119 -3.84 32.41 4.15
C SER A 119 -3.09 32.47 5.47
N THR A 120 -1.92 33.11 5.42
CA THR A 120 -1.20 33.56 6.61
C THR A 120 -2.09 34.53 7.39
N ARG A 121 -2.37 34.20 8.65
CA ARG A 121 -2.66 35.25 9.65
C ARG A 121 -1.38 35.99 9.97
#